data_AF-A0A7J4SNN6-F1
#
_entry.id   AF-A0A7J4SNN6-F1
#
_cell.length_a   1.000
_cell.length_b   1.000
_cell.length_c   1.000
_cell.angle_alpha   90.00
_cell.angle_beta   90.00
_cell.angle_gamma   90.00
#
_symmetry.space_group_name_H-M   'P 1'
#
loop_
_entity.id
_entity.type
_entity.pdbx_description
1 polymer ?
#
loop_
_entity_poly.entity_id
_entity_poly.type
_entity_poly.pdbx_seq_one_letter_code
_entity_poly.pdbx_strand_id
1 'polypeptide(L)'
;YEGADGSQSNCHQTTFGMSERLLGAVVGVHGDDAGLIMPPSIAPIQVVVMPVAAHLDEAVEPQASTIVERLKKSGIRARLDSRDMRPGAKHYDWEIKGVPLRIEIGPRDLSSDSFVMTLRTGGKDSHPIDVLEEIVSKSLEGVSTELRARSSNLMESKMAVLQSLPQKPSDLDEGMVYEVAFDGNDADAEKLEKSTNLTLLGDLLEPYEAPRICIITGKETLRRQHL
;
A
#
# COMPACT_ATOMS: atom_id res chain seq x y z
N TYR A 1 -20.37 -10.09 -35.78
CA TYR A 1 -21.52 -9.19 -35.69
C TYR A 1 -21.81 -8.65 -37.08
N GLU A 2 -23.07 -8.33 -37.37
CA GLU A 2 -23.46 -7.70 -38.63
C GLU A 2 -23.38 -6.17 -38.47
N GLY A 3 -22.68 -5.50 -39.39
CA GLY A 3 -22.57 -4.05 -39.45
C GLY A 3 -23.83 -3.41 -40.01
N ALA A 4 -23.94 -2.08 -39.89
CA ALA A 4 -25.09 -1.33 -40.39
C ALA A 4 -25.27 -1.41 -41.92
N ASP A 5 -24.22 -1.82 -42.65
CA ASP A 5 -24.20 -2.06 -44.08
C ASP A 5 -24.50 -3.53 -44.46
N GLY A 6 -24.83 -4.38 -43.48
CA GLY A 6 -25.06 -5.81 -43.67
C GLY A 6 -23.78 -6.65 -43.76
N SER A 7 -22.59 -6.05 -43.59
CA SER A 7 -21.32 -6.79 -43.62
C SER A 7 -21.11 -7.59 -42.33
N GLN A 8 -20.59 -8.81 -42.44
CA GLN A 8 -20.25 -9.64 -41.28
C GLN A 8 -18.80 -9.38 -40.84
N SER A 9 -18.60 -9.06 -39.55
CA SER A 9 -17.29 -8.78 -38.95
C SER A 9 -17.06 -9.58 -37.67
N ASN A 10 -15.80 -9.88 -37.33
CA ASN A 10 -15.43 -10.47 -36.04
C ASN A 10 -15.60 -9.44 -34.91
N CYS A 11 -15.97 -9.89 -33.71
CA CYS A 11 -16.05 -9.01 -32.54
C CYS A 11 -14.66 -8.59 -32.06
N HIS A 12 -14.53 -7.34 -31.60
CA HIS A 12 -13.35 -6.87 -30.88
C HIS A 12 -13.49 -7.22 -29.41
N GLN A 13 -12.70 -8.17 -28.93
CA GLN A 13 -12.71 -8.60 -27.53
C GLN A 13 -11.50 -8.04 -26.80
N THR A 14 -11.70 -7.66 -25.54
CA THR A 14 -10.64 -7.29 -24.61
C THR A 14 -10.68 -8.24 -23.41
N THR A 15 -9.54 -8.45 -22.76
CA THR A 15 -9.45 -9.27 -21.54
C THR A 15 -8.50 -8.61 -20.56
N PHE A 16 -8.93 -8.48 -19.32
CA PHE A 16 -8.14 -7.92 -18.22
C PHE A 16 -8.43 -8.75 -16.98
N GLY A 17 -7.41 -8.97 -16.15
CA GLY A 17 -7.53 -9.76 -14.93
C GLY A 17 -6.62 -9.24 -13.84
N MET A 18 -7.14 -9.24 -12.62
CA MET A 18 -6.37 -8.99 -11.40
C MET A 18 -6.46 -10.24 -10.53
N SER A 19 -5.36 -10.60 -9.87
CA SER A 19 -5.32 -11.76 -8.97
C SER A 19 -4.95 -11.36 -7.54
N GLU A 20 -4.93 -12.34 -6.65
CA GLU A 20 -4.44 -12.24 -5.27
C GLU A 20 -2.98 -11.75 -5.16
N ARG A 21 -2.23 -11.70 -6.27
CA ARG A 21 -0.89 -11.08 -6.31
C ARG A 21 -0.92 -9.61 -5.84
N LEU A 22 -2.03 -8.91 -6.01
CA LEU A 22 -2.20 -7.56 -5.47
C LEU A 22 -2.07 -7.53 -3.94
N LEU A 23 -2.56 -8.56 -3.24
CA LEU A 23 -2.37 -8.66 -1.80
C LEU A 23 -0.89 -8.87 -1.45
N GLY A 24 -0.19 -9.72 -2.20
CA GLY A 24 1.26 -9.91 -2.07
C GLY A 24 2.03 -8.60 -2.25
N ALA A 25 1.63 -7.76 -3.21
CA ALA A 25 2.22 -6.44 -3.41
C ALA A 25 1.99 -5.51 -2.21
N VAL A 26 0.78 -5.48 -1.65
CA VAL A 26 0.48 -4.70 -0.43
C VAL A 26 1.38 -5.15 0.73
N VAL A 27 1.53 -6.46 0.94
CA VAL A 27 2.39 -7.02 1.98
C VAL A 27 3.85 -6.63 1.75
N GLY A 28 4.36 -6.80 0.53
CA GLY A 28 5.76 -6.52 0.20
C GLY A 28 6.14 -5.04 0.21
N VAL A 29 5.21 -4.14 -0.10
CA VAL A 29 5.47 -2.69 -0.17
C VAL A 29 5.30 -2.00 1.18
N HIS A 30 4.33 -2.43 1.99
CA HIS A 30 4.00 -1.73 3.24
C HIS A 30 4.39 -2.46 4.52
N GLY A 31 4.62 -3.77 4.48
CA GLY A 31 5.01 -4.54 5.65
C GLY A 31 6.36 -4.10 6.24
N ASP A 32 6.54 -4.35 7.54
CA ASP A 32 7.80 -4.11 8.26
C ASP A 32 8.14 -5.33 9.15
N ASP A 33 9.22 -5.22 9.94
CA ASP A 33 9.68 -6.28 10.84
C ASP A 33 8.66 -6.66 11.94
N ALA A 34 7.71 -5.78 12.25
CA ALA A 34 6.62 -6.04 13.20
C ALA A 34 5.38 -6.67 12.55
N GLY A 35 5.37 -6.81 11.22
CA GLY A 35 4.37 -7.53 10.45
C GLY A 35 3.65 -6.66 9.42
N LEU A 36 2.35 -6.93 9.22
CA LEU A 36 1.58 -6.24 8.19
C LEU A 36 1.38 -4.75 8.53
N ILE A 37 1.28 -3.91 7.50
CA ILE A 37 0.69 -2.57 7.59
C ILE A 37 -0.37 -2.47 6.49
N MET A 38 -1.64 -2.45 6.88
CA MET A 38 -2.73 -2.42 5.91
C MET A 38 -3.09 -0.98 5.53
N PRO A 39 -3.19 -0.65 4.24
CA PRO A 39 -3.79 0.61 3.82
C PRO A 39 -5.24 0.71 4.32
N PRO A 40 -5.66 1.83 4.93
CA PRO A 40 -6.99 1.98 5.51
C PRO A 40 -8.17 1.72 4.57
N SER A 41 -8.00 1.92 3.25
CA SER A 41 -9.04 1.66 2.25
C SER A 41 -9.39 0.18 2.11
N ILE A 42 -8.41 -0.71 2.31
CA ILE A 42 -8.56 -2.17 2.11
C ILE A 42 -8.41 -2.98 3.41
N ALA A 43 -8.05 -2.34 4.52
CA ALA A 43 -7.93 -2.99 5.83
C ALA A 43 -9.29 -3.58 6.27
N PRO A 44 -9.41 -4.89 6.55
CA PRO A 44 -10.68 -5.47 7.03
C PRO A 44 -11.15 -4.86 8.35
N ILE A 45 -10.20 -4.54 9.22
CA ILE A 45 -10.39 -3.81 10.47
C ILE A 45 -9.51 -2.57 10.37
N GLN A 46 -10.13 -1.39 10.43
CA GLN A 46 -9.43 -0.10 10.41
C GLN A 46 -9.02 0.31 11.82
N VAL A 47 -9.89 0.05 12.80
CA VAL A 47 -9.70 0.44 14.19
C VAL A 47 -10.00 -0.75 15.10
N VAL A 48 -9.09 -1.09 16.00
CA VAL A 48 -9.39 -1.98 17.12
C VAL A 48 -9.50 -1.18 18.40
N VAL A 49 -10.55 -1.43 19.18
CA VAL A 49 -10.78 -0.79 20.48
C VAL A 49 -10.53 -1.83 21.57
N MET A 50 -9.68 -1.50 22.53
CA MET A 50 -9.21 -2.39 23.58
C MET A 50 -9.51 -1.78 24.95
N PRO A 51 -10.41 -2.38 25.75
CA PRO A 51 -10.52 -2.04 27.16
C PRO A 51 -9.25 -2.48 27.90
N VAL A 52 -8.70 -1.59 28.71
CA VAL A 52 -7.49 -1.82 29.53
C VAL A 52 -7.85 -1.71 31.00
N ALA A 53 -7.41 -2.68 31.80
CA ALA A 53 -7.68 -2.73 33.24
C ALA A 53 -9.18 -2.65 33.62
N ALA A 54 -10.05 -3.25 32.81
CA ALA A 54 -11.51 -3.24 33.04
C ALA A 54 -11.95 -3.87 34.37
N HIS A 55 -11.12 -4.71 34.99
CA HIS A 55 -11.38 -5.25 36.33
C HIS A 55 -11.35 -4.17 37.45
N LEU A 56 -10.80 -2.99 37.17
CA LEU A 56 -10.76 -1.88 38.12
C LEU A 56 -12.00 -0.99 38.03
N ASP A 57 -12.71 -1.01 36.90
CA ASP A 57 -13.90 -0.19 36.65
C ASP A 57 -14.78 -0.87 35.58
N GLU A 58 -15.96 -1.31 36.00
CA GLU A 58 -16.94 -2.00 35.16
C GLU A 58 -17.48 -1.12 34.02
N ALA A 59 -17.30 0.21 34.08
CA ALA A 59 -17.71 1.13 33.04
C ALA A 59 -16.80 1.11 31.78
N VAL A 60 -15.60 0.52 31.88
CA VAL A 60 -14.61 0.50 30.79
C VAL A 60 -15.10 -0.30 29.57
N GLU A 61 -15.64 -1.50 29.77
CA GLU A 61 -16.13 -2.32 28.66
C GLU A 61 -17.36 -1.71 27.96
N PRO A 62 -18.39 -1.23 28.68
CA PRO A 62 -19.49 -0.48 28.08
C PRO A 62 -19.01 0.70 27.24
N GLN A 63 -18.08 1.51 27.75
CA GLN A 63 -17.57 2.66 26.99
C GLN A 63 -16.79 2.22 25.74
N ALA A 64 -15.96 1.18 25.84
CA ALA A 64 -15.27 0.62 24.68
C ALA A 64 -16.27 0.14 23.60
N SER A 65 -17.38 -0.47 24.01
CA SER A 65 -18.46 -0.86 23.11
C SER A 65 -19.12 0.37 22.46
N THR A 66 -19.41 1.42 23.23
CA THR A 66 -19.97 2.68 22.72
C THR A 66 -19.05 3.34 21.69
N ILE A 67 -17.74 3.36 21.93
CA ILE A 67 -16.75 3.85 20.96
C ILE A 67 -16.85 3.07 19.64
N VAL A 68 -16.88 1.75 19.70
CA VAL A 68 -17.00 0.91 18.50
C VAL A 68 -18.28 1.21 17.74
N GLU A 69 -19.42 1.38 18.42
CA GLU A 69 -20.68 1.74 17.79
C GLU A 69 -20.64 3.10 17.12
N ARG A 70 -20.07 4.12 17.78
CA ARG A 70 -19.88 5.47 17.23
C ARG A 70 -19.06 5.45 15.94
N LEU A 71 -17.93 4.74 15.96
CA LEU A 71 -17.06 4.59 14.80
C LEU A 71 -17.77 3.86 13.66
N LYS A 72 -18.48 2.77 13.95
CA LYS A 72 -19.27 2.03 12.96
C LYS A 72 -20.38 2.88 12.33
N LYS A 73 -21.10 3.67 13.13
CA LYS A 73 -22.11 4.63 12.63
C LYS A 73 -21.52 5.67 11.68
N SER A 74 -20.23 5.95 11.82
CA SER A 74 -19.47 6.87 10.96
C SER A 74 -18.83 6.18 9.74
N GLY A 75 -19.17 4.90 9.48
CA GLY A 75 -18.64 4.13 8.35
C GLY A 75 -17.26 3.52 8.58
N ILE A 76 -16.70 3.61 9.79
CA ILE A 76 -15.38 3.08 10.12
C ILE A 76 -15.50 1.61 10.55
N ARG A 77 -14.67 0.75 9.97
CA ARG A 77 -14.61 -0.69 10.28
C ARG A 77 -13.90 -0.92 11.62
N ALA A 78 -14.63 -0.74 12.70
CA ALA A 78 -14.13 -0.89 14.07
C ALA A 78 -14.44 -2.27 14.68
N ARG A 79 -13.52 -2.80 15.51
CA ARG A 79 -13.64 -4.07 16.23
C ARG A 79 -13.33 -3.88 17.72
N LEU A 80 -14.18 -4.39 18.60
CA LEU A 80 -13.89 -4.53 20.03
C LEU A 80 -13.03 -5.78 20.26
N ASP A 81 -11.96 -5.66 21.06
CA ASP A 81 -11.19 -6.78 21.61
C ASP A 81 -11.30 -6.86 23.14
N SER A 82 -12.38 -7.49 23.59
CA SER A 82 -12.68 -7.78 24.99
C SER A 82 -12.09 -9.10 25.51
N ARG A 83 -11.13 -9.72 24.80
CA ARG A 83 -10.51 -10.97 25.27
C ARG A 83 -9.82 -10.76 26.62
N ASP A 84 -9.90 -11.70 27.54
CA ASP A 84 -9.15 -11.65 28.80
C ASP A 84 -7.69 -12.07 28.57
N MET A 85 -6.90 -11.11 28.07
CA MET A 85 -5.49 -11.30 27.74
C MET A 85 -4.69 -10.08 28.19
N ARG A 86 -3.40 -10.28 28.49
CA ARG A 86 -2.49 -9.18 28.81
C ARG A 86 -2.50 -8.13 27.68
N PRO A 87 -2.58 -6.82 27.97
CA PRO A 87 -2.63 -5.77 26.94
C PRO A 87 -1.52 -5.89 25.89
N GLY A 88 -0.28 -6.14 26.32
CA GLY A 88 0.85 -6.33 25.40
C GLY A 88 0.66 -7.49 24.40
N ALA A 89 0.00 -8.58 24.80
CA ALA A 89 -0.31 -9.67 23.89
C ALA A 89 -1.37 -9.27 22.85
N LYS A 90 -2.38 -8.50 23.26
CA LYS A 90 -3.36 -7.91 22.32
C LYS A 90 -2.69 -6.93 21.36
N HIS A 91 -1.77 -6.10 21.85
CA HIS A 91 -1.07 -5.12 21.03
C HIS A 91 -0.32 -5.81 19.90
N TYR A 92 0.50 -6.81 20.25
CA TYR A 92 1.22 -7.63 19.28
C TYR A 92 0.27 -8.30 18.27
N ASP A 93 -0.81 -8.91 18.77
CA ASP A 93 -1.82 -9.59 17.94
C ASP A 93 -2.42 -8.71 16.85
N TRP A 94 -2.61 -7.41 17.12
CA TRP A 94 -3.19 -6.46 16.16
C TRP A 94 -2.14 -5.72 15.34
N GLU A 95 -0.94 -5.57 15.88
CA GLU A 95 0.23 -5.03 15.19
C GLU A 95 0.67 -5.94 14.04
N ILE A 96 0.83 -7.24 14.30
CA ILE A 96 1.21 -8.21 13.29
C ILE A 96 0.15 -8.35 12.19
N LYS A 97 -1.13 -8.16 12.53
CA LYS A 97 -2.26 -8.15 11.59
C LYS A 97 -2.39 -6.83 10.81
N GLY A 98 -1.61 -5.81 11.18
CA GLY A 98 -1.57 -4.53 10.48
C GLY A 98 -2.81 -3.68 10.60
N VAL A 99 -3.55 -3.76 11.71
CA VAL A 99 -4.69 -2.87 11.95
C VAL A 99 -4.19 -1.43 12.00
N PRO A 100 -4.69 -0.51 11.14
CA PRO A 100 -4.17 0.85 11.04
C PRO A 100 -4.14 1.63 12.36
N LEU A 101 -5.21 1.55 13.15
CA LEU A 101 -5.33 2.27 14.41
C LEU A 101 -5.74 1.34 15.56
N ARG A 102 -5.16 1.56 16.72
CA ARG A 102 -5.56 0.95 17.99
C ARG A 102 -6.02 2.05 18.93
N ILE A 103 -7.18 1.83 19.57
CA ILE A 103 -7.71 2.68 20.63
C ILE A 103 -7.67 1.89 21.92
N GLU A 104 -7.05 2.46 22.95
CA GLU A 104 -7.03 1.96 24.31
C GLU A 104 -7.95 2.85 25.17
N ILE A 105 -8.76 2.23 26.02
CA ILE A 105 -9.54 2.94 27.02
C ILE A 105 -9.45 2.22 28.37
N GLY A 106 -9.03 2.93 29.40
CA GLY A 106 -9.00 2.44 30.77
C GLY A 106 -9.68 3.40 31.75
N PRO A 107 -9.69 3.07 33.05
CA PRO A 107 -10.37 3.87 34.08
C PRO A 107 -9.88 5.33 34.15
N ARG A 108 -8.58 5.55 33.89
CA ARG A 108 -8.01 6.91 33.85
C ARG A 108 -8.58 7.72 32.70
N ASP A 109 -8.65 7.12 31.52
CA ASP A 109 -9.16 7.78 30.32
C ASP A 109 -10.66 8.08 30.43
N LEU A 110 -11.42 7.19 31.10
CA LEU A 110 -12.81 7.47 31.48
C LEU A 110 -12.92 8.69 32.39
N SER A 111 -12.10 8.77 33.42
CA SER A 111 -12.15 9.88 34.38
C SER A 111 -11.78 11.24 33.77
N SER A 112 -11.06 11.24 32.65
CA SER A 112 -10.65 12.44 31.92
C SER A 112 -11.41 12.65 30.60
N ASP A 113 -12.49 11.90 30.35
CA ASP A 113 -13.27 11.95 29.11
C ASP A 113 -12.40 11.88 27.84
N SER A 114 -11.40 11.00 27.85
CA SER A 114 -10.42 10.85 26.78
C SER A 114 -10.29 9.39 26.34
N PHE A 115 -9.51 9.18 25.29
CA PHE A 115 -9.04 7.86 24.87
C PHE A 115 -7.63 7.98 24.31
N VAL A 116 -6.92 6.86 24.30
CA VAL A 116 -5.55 6.80 23.78
C VAL A 116 -5.58 6.12 22.43
N MET A 117 -4.95 6.73 21.43
CA MET A 117 -4.86 6.20 20.08
C MET A 117 -3.40 5.94 19.71
N THR A 118 -3.15 4.82 19.05
CA THR A 118 -1.83 4.45 18.53
C THR A 118 -1.97 4.04 17.07
N LEU A 119 -1.09 4.56 16.21
CA LEU A 119 -1.10 4.26 14.78
C LEU A 119 -0.14 3.10 14.49
N ARG A 120 -0.46 2.27 13.50
CA ARG A 120 0.43 1.19 13.04
C ARG A 120 1.74 1.72 12.45
N THR A 121 1.72 2.94 11.92
CA THR A 121 2.90 3.62 11.37
C THR A 121 3.77 4.30 12.43
N GLY A 122 3.33 4.30 13.70
CA GLY A 122 4.03 4.89 14.84
C GLY A 122 3.28 6.09 15.45
N GLY A 123 3.64 6.45 16.68
CA GLY A 123 2.98 7.53 17.42
C GLY A 123 1.88 7.05 18.37
N LYS A 124 1.74 7.74 19.50
CA LYS A 124 0.76 7.45 20.55
C LYS A 124 0.32 8.75 21.20
N ASP A 125 -0.96 9.06 21.07
CA ASP A 125 -1.54 10.32 21.52
C ASP A 125 -2.83 10.09 22.30
N SER A 126 -3.16 11.02 23.21
CA SER A 126 -4.42 11.03 23.93
C SER A 126 -5.33 12.13 23.36
N HIS A 127 -6.60 11.80 23.16
CA HIS A 127 -7.59 12.71 22.59
C HIS A 127 -8.88 12.73 23.42
N PRO A 128 -9.54 13.89 23.51
CA PRO A 128 -10.89 13.98 24.06
C PRO A 128 -11.89 13.09 23.30
N ILE A 129 -12.86 12.53 24.02
CA ILE A 129 -13.84 11.57 23.48
C ILE A 129 -14.90 12.22 22.58
N ASP A 130 -15.09 13.53 22.67
CA ASP A 130 -16.03 14.33 21.87
C ASP A 130 -15.59 14.44 20.40
N VAL A 131 -14.28 14.43 20.13
CA VAL A 131 -13.70 14.51 18.78
C VAL A 131 -13.37 13.15 18.15
N LEU A 132 -13.83 12.05 18.75
CA LEU A 132 -13.48 10.66 18.37
C LEU A 132 -13.58 10.39 16.86
N GLU A 133 -14.72 10.67 16.24
CA GLU A 133 -14.97 10.35 14.84
C GLU A 133 -14.07 11.17 13.90
N GLU A 134 -13.92 12.46 14.19
CA GLU A 134 -13.10 13.38 13.41
C GLU A 134 -11.63 12.97 13.46
N ILE A 135 -11.08 12.75 14.65
CA ILE A 135 -9.66 12.46 14.82
C ILE A 135 -9.29 11.09 14.26
N VAL A 136 -10.17 10.08 14.40
CA VAL A 136 -9.96 8.75 13.81
C VAL A 136 -10.01 8.82 12.29
N SER A 137 -10.99 9.52 11.71
CA SER A 137 -11.08 9.68 10.26
C SER A 137 -9.83 10.36 9.69
N LYS A 138 -9.43 11.49 10.30
CA LYS A 138 -8.22 12.23 9.93
C LYS A 138 -6.95 11.37 10.07
N SER A 139 -6.88 10.54 11.11
CA SER A 139 -5.73 9.67 11.33
C SER A 139 -5.66 8.54 10.30
N LEU A 140 -6.80 7.95 9.90
CA LEU A 140 -6.84 6.99 8.79
C LEU A 140 -6.40 7.63 7.47
N GLU A 141 -6.82 8.87 7.18
CA GLU A 141 -6.36 9.61 6.01
C GLU A 141 -4.85 9.91 6.07
N GLY A 142 -4.36 10.29 7.25
CA GLY A 142 -2.94 10.49 7.53
C GLY A 142 -2.12 9.23 7.24
N VAL A 143 -2.52 8.08 7.78
CA VAL A 143 -1.88 6.78 7.49
C VAL A 143 -1.91 6.49 5.99
N SER A 144 -3.04 6.73 5.33
CA SER A 144 -3.15 6.48 3.88
C SER A 144 -2.22 7.37 3.06
N THR A 145 -2.06 8.64 3.45
CA THR A 145 -1.16 9.61 2.79
C THR A 145 0.29 9.21 3.01
N GLU A 146 0.63 8.86 4.24
CA GLU A 146 1.96 8.39 4.62
C GLU A 146 2.36 7.14 3.84
N LEU A 147 1.49 6.13 3.76
CA LEU A 147 1.79 4.90 3.01
C LEU A 147 2.01 5.16 1.52
N ARG A 148 1.26 6.08 0.91
CA ARG A 148 1.49 6.48 -0.49
C ARG A 148 2.85 7.15 -0.65
N ALA A 149 3.18 8.10 0.22
CA ALA A 149 4.47 8.79 0.18
C ALA A 149 5.64 7.81 0.35
N ARG A 150 5.55 6.89 1.32
CA ARG A 150 6.55 5.82 1.52
C ARG A 150 6.72 4.97 0.26
N SER A 151 5.62 4.52 -0.37
CA SER A 151 5.70 3.71 -1.60
C SER A 151 6.24 4.48 -2.81
N SER A 152 5.86 5.75 -2.97
CA SER A 152 6.38 6.60 -4.06
C SER A 152 7.88 6.82 -3.90
N ASN A 153 8.34 7.19 -2.70
CA ASN A 153 9.76 7.37 -2.42
C ASN A 153 10.56 6.08 -2.63
N LEU A 154 10.01 4.94 -2.22
CA LEU A 154 10.64 3.64 -2.47
C LEU A 154 10.78 3.39 -3.98
N MET A 155 9.70 3.56 -4.74
CA MET A 155 9.72 3.37 -6.19
C MET A 155 10.75 4.28 -6.87
N GLU A 156 10.74 5.58 -6.56
CA GLU A 156 11.70 6.55 -7.10
C GLU A 156 13.14 6.18 -6.74
N SER A 157 13.40 5.75 -5.51
CA SER A 157 14.73 5.32 -5.07
C SER A 157 15.23 4.04 -5.76
N LYS A 158 14.31 3.29 -6.37
CA LYS A 158 14.59 2.03 -7.08
C LYS A 158 14.59 2.18 -8.60
N MET A 159 14.49 3.39 -9.11
CA MET A 159 14.53 3.65 -10.55
C MET A 159 15.85 4.32 -10.96
N ALA A 160 16.44 3.86 -12.06
CA ALA A 160 17.61 4.46 -12.67
C ALA A 160 17.48 4.48 -14.21
N VAL A 161 18.18 5.40 -14.88
CA VAL A 161 18.20 5.45 -16.35
C VAL A 161 19.41 4.68 -16.86
N LEU A 162 19.17 3.69 -17.72
CA LEU A 162 20.23 2.95 -18.41
C LEU A 162 20.60 3.67 -19.70
N GLN A 163 21.76 4.34 -19.70
CA GLN A 163 22.23 5.16 -20.83
C GLN A 163 22.99 4.35 -21.89
N SER A 164 23.62 3.24 -21.50
CA SER A 164 24.42 2.39 -22.38
C SER A 164 24.39 0.95 -21.91
N LEU A 165 24.60 0.00 -22.83
CA LEU A 165 24.68 -1.40 -22.47
C LEU A 165 25.80 -1.64 -21.44
N PRO A 166 25.52 -2.40 -20.35
CA PRO A 166 26.56 -2.78 -19.41
C PRO A 166 27.56 -3.73 -20.08
N GLN A 167 28.81 -3.75 -19.62
CA GLN A 167 29.80 -4.70 -20.12
C GLN A 167 29.54 -6.10 -19.55
N LYS A 168 29.03 -6.14 -18.32
CA LYS A 168 28.59 -7.35 -17.63
C LYS A 168 27.35 -7.04 -16.78
N PRO A 169 26.43 -7.99 -16.56
CA PRO A 169 25.24 -7.77 -15.73
C PRO A 169 25.54 -7.24 -14.32
N SER A 170 26.71 -7.59 -13.75
CA SER A 170 27.17 -7.10 -12.44
C SER A 170 27.59 -5.62 -12.40
N ASP A 171 27.55 -4.92 -13.54
CA ASP A 171 27.70 -3.46 -13.58
C ASP A 171 26.40 -2.73 -13.18
N LEU A 172 25.28 -3.47 -13.10
CA LEU A 172 23.99 -2.95 -12.66
C LEU A 172 23.80 -3.20 -11.16
N ASP A 173 23.15 -2.24 -10.50
CA ASP A 173 22.81 -2.30 -9.09
C ASP A 173 21.65 -3.27 -8.87
N GLU A 174 21.84 -4.20 -7.94
CA GLU A 174 20.84 -5.22 -7.62
C GLU A 174 19.57 -4.59 -7.02
N GLY A 175 18.41 -5.04 -7.50
CA GLY A 175 17.10 -4.56 -7.03
C GLY A 175 16.68 -3.19 -7.57
N MET A 176 17.36 -2.69 -8.61
CA MET A 176 16.95 -1.51 -9.36
C MET A 176 16.10 -1.90 -10.59
N VAL A 177 15.17 -1.00 -10.94
CA VAL A 177 14.44 -1.00 -12.21
C VAL A 177 15.10 0.01 -13.13
N TYR A 178 15.39 -0.40 -14.36
CA TYR A 178 16.09 0.44 -15.32
C TYR A 178 15.17 0.95 -16.41
N GLU A 179 15.08 2.27 -16.50
CA GLU A 179 14.47 2.96 -17.62
C GLU A 179 15.40 2.98 -18.82
N VAL A 180 14.86 2.63 -19.98
CA VAL A 180 15.62 2.52 -21.22
C VAL A 180 14.85 3.09 -22.42
N ALA A 181 15.58 3.73 -23.33
CA ALA A 181 15.07 4.04 -24.66
C ALA A 181 15.23 2.79 -25.55
N PHE A 182 14.12 2.18 -25.95
CA PHE A 182 14.12 0.94 -26.72
C PHE A 182 13.06 0.96 -27.82
N ASP A 183 13.51 0.82 -29.06
CA ASP A 183 12.69 0.75 -30.28
C ASP A 183 13.00 -0.51 -31.10
N GLY A 184 13.54 -1.53 -30.42
CA GLY A 184 13.93 -2.80 -31.03
C GLY A 184 12.74 -3.74 -31.23
N ASN A 185 13.01 -4.83 -31.95
CA ASN A 185 12.10 -5.98 -32.05
C ASN A 185 12.47 -7.07 -31.02
N ASP A 186 11.79 -8.21 -31.07
CA ASP A 186 12.02 -9.35 -30.15
C ASP A 186 13.48 -9.83 -30.11
N ALA A 187 14.20 -9.80 -31.24
CA ALA A 187 15.62 -10.18 -31.28
C ALA A 187 16.53 -9.13 -30.63
N ASP A 188 16.15 -7.85 -30.67
CA ASP A 188 16.85 -6.79 -29.95
C ASP A 188 16.55 -6.81 -28.46
N ALA A 189 15.32 -7.20 -28.09
CA ALA A 189 14.90 -7.40 -26.71
C ALA A 189 15.70 -8.55 -26.08
N GLU A 190 15.84 -9.67 -26.77
CA GLU A 190 16.63 -10.82 -26.30
C GLU A 190 18.10 -10.44 -26.04
N LYS A 191 18.70 -9.57 -26.88
CA LYS A 191 20.06 -9.05 -26.65
C LYS A 191 20.13 -8.19 -25.39
N LEU A 192 19.14 -7.31 -25.20
CA LEU A 192 19.06 -6.42 -24.04
C LEU A 192 18.95 -7.23 -22.74
N GLU A 193 18.02 -8.20 -22.70
CA GLU A 193 17.85 -9.09 -21.54
C GLU A 193 19.10 -9.92 -21.26
N LYS A 194 19.75 -10.49 -22.28
CA LYS A 194 21.01 -11.24 -22.10
C LYS A 194 22.15 -10.37 -21.57
N SER A 195 22.26 -9.12 -22.03
CA SER A 195 23.32 -8.21 -21.62
C SER A 195 23.16 -7.69 -20.19
N THR A 196 21.91 -7.54 -19.74
CA THR A 196 21.56 -6.98 -18.43
C THR A 196 21.23 -8.04 -17.39
N ASN A 197 20.86 -9.25 -17.82
CA ASN A 197 20.24 -10.29 -17.00
C ASN A 197 18.93 -9.82 -16.32
N LEU A 198 18.25 -8.83 -16.91
CA LEU A 198 16.94 -8.31 -16.50
C LEU A 198 15.89 -8.68 -17.56
N THR A 199 14.61 -8.55 -17.23
CA THR A 199 13.49 -8.85 -18.15
C THR A 199 12.75 -7.58 -18.48
N LEU A 200 12.29 -7.41 -19.72
CA LEU A 200 11.46 -6.28 -20.07
C LEU A 200 10.13 -6.30 -19.30
N LEU A 201 9.86 -5.22 -18.56
CA LEU A 201 8.65 -5.05 -17.76
C LEU A 201 7.50 -4.43 -18.56
N GLY A 202 7.83 -3.66 -19.61
CA GLY A 202 6.86 -3.13 -20.57
C GLY A 202 7.10 -1.68 -20.99
N ASP A 203 6.24 -1.21 -21.90
CA ASP A 203 6.21 0.18 -22.37
C ASP A 203 5.48 1.08 -21.38
N LEU A 204 6.03 2.28 -21.19
CA LEU A 204 5.34 3.34 -20.49
C LEU A 204 4.34 3.99 -21.43
N LEU A 205 3.16 4.31 -20.89
CA LEU A 205 2.12 5.03 -21.62
C LEU A 205 2.57 6.44 -22.02
N GLU A 206 3.41 7.06 -21.17
CA GLU A 206 3.98 8.38 -21.41
C GLU A 206 5.36 8.23 -22.08
N PRO A 207 5.53 8.73 -23.32
CA PRO A 207 6.81 8.73 -24.00
C PRO A 207 7.77 9.75 -23.37
N TYR A 208 9.03 9.72 -23.78
CA TYR A 208 9.95 10.81 -23.49
C TYR A 208 9.48 12.14 -24.08
N GLU A 209 9.74 13.25 -23.39
CA GLU A 209 9.45 14.60 -23.90
C GLU A 209 10.32 14.95 -25.13
N ALA A 210 11.50 14.35 -25.25
CA ALA A 210 12.44 14.57 -26.34
C ALA A 210 13.03 13.23 -26.85
N PRO A 211 13.39 13.13 -28.14
CA PRO A 211 13.99 11.92 -28.71
C PRO A 211 15.24 11.49 -27.95
N ARG A 212 15.34 10.20 -27.67
CA ARG A 212 16.53 9.54 -27.11
C ARG A 212 17.03 8.47 -28.05
N ILE A 213 18.32 8.16 -27.98
CA ILE A 213 18.92 7.10 -28.79
C ILE A 213 18.59 5.74 -28.19
N CYS A 214 17.99 4.86 -29.00
CA CYS A 214 17.71 3.47 -28.64
C CYS A 214 19.02 2.76 -28.29
N ILE A 215 19.04 2.13 -27.12
CA ILE A 215 20.25 1.52 -26.55
C ILE A 215 20.81 0.36 -27.40
N ILE A 216 19.95 -0.33 -28.17
CA ILE A 216 20.33 -1.46 -29.04
C ILE A 216 20.50 -1.01 -30.49
N THR A 217 19.52 -0.30 -31.05
CA THR A 217 19.47 -0.03 -32.50
C THR A 217 20.20 1.25 -32.91
N GLY A 218 20.49 2.15 -31.96
CA GLY A 218 21.10 3.46 -32.22
C GLY A 218 20.18 4.48 -32.90
N LYS A 219 18.90 4.13 -33.14
CA LYS A 219 17.91 5.04 -33.74
C LYS A 219 17.29 5.94 -32.68
N GLU A 220 16.87 7.14 -33.08
CA GLU A 220 16.06 8.00 -32.23
C GLU A 220 14.68 7.39 -31.97
N THR A 221 14.22 7.47 -30.71
CA THR A 221 12.90 7.04 -30.30
C THR A 221 12.40 7.88 -29.14
N LEU A 222 11.07 7.98 -29.03
CA LEU A 222 10.38 8.53 -27.87
C LEU A 222 9.88 7.41 -26.93
N ARG A 223 10.04 6.14 -27.32
CA ARG A 223 9.59 4.98 -26.53
C ARG A 223 10.44 4.84 -25.28
N ARG A 224 9.74 4.67 -24.17
CA ARG A 224 10.29 4.50 -22.83
C ARG A 224 9.84 3.14 -22.30
N GLN A 225 10.80 2.31 -21.89
CA GLN A 225 10.53 0.99 -21.34
C GLN A 225 11.26 0.82 -20.00
N HIS A 226 10.76 -0.10 -19.18
CA HIS A 226 11.44 -0.54 -17.97
C HIS A 226 11.97 -1.98 -18.13
N LEU A 227 13.16 -2.22 -17.57
CA LEU A 227 13.82 -3.50 -17.35
C LEU A 227 13.86 -3.82 -15.85
#